data_AF-A0AAU4YLE1-F1
#
_entry.id   AF-A0AAU4YLE1-F1
#
_cell.length_a   1.000
_cell.length_b   1.000
_cell.length_c   1.000
_cell.angle_alpha   90.00
_cell.angle_beta   90.00
_cell.angle_gamma   90.00
#
_symmetry.space_group_name_H-M   'P 1'
#
loop_
_entity.id
_entity.type
_entity.pdbx_description
1 polymer ?
#
loop_
_entity_poly.entity_id
_entity_poly.type
_entity_poly.pdbx_seq_one_letter_code
_entity_poly.pdbx_strand_id
1 'polypeptide(L)' 'MAADLAPTADRPGVHVAKPARDVPATGSYACCCGATARAKGDDNVRDLVAAWIDHRNTCPHR' A
#
# COMPACT_ATOMS: atom_id res chain seq x y z
N MET A 1 9.90 14.26 11.35
CA MET A 1 8.82 14.25 10.34
C MET A 1 8.76 12.85 9.74
N ALA A 2 7.63 12.14 9.80
CA ALA A 2 7.50 10.86 9.12
C ALA A 2 7.56 11.14 7.62
N ALA A 3 8.62 10.69 6.95
CA ALA A 3 8.69 10.75 5.50
C ALA A 3 7.47 10.00 4.98
N ASP A 4 6.51 10.73 4.41
CA ASP A 4 5.34 10.16 3.76
C ASP A 4 5.84 9.46 2.49
N LEU A 5 6.44 8.28 2.67
CA LEU A 5 6.85 7.34 1.64
C LEU A 5 5.61 6.62 1.09
N ALA A 6 4.48 7.33 1.04
CA ALA A 6 3.28 6.81 0.42
C ALA A 6 3.61 6.58 -1.06
N PRO A 7 3.33 5.37 -1.57
CA PRO A 7 3.53 5.07 -2.97
C PRO A 7 2.66 6.01 -3.80
N THR A 8 3.17 6.44 -4.94
CA THR A 8 2.49 7.35 -5.86
C THR A 8 2.38 6.71 -7.23
N ALA A 9 1.58 7.26 -8.14
CA ALA A 9 1.51 6.75 -9.51
C ALA A 9 2.87 6.78 -10.22
N ASP A 10 3.72 7.76 -9.88
CA ASP A 10 5.09 7.92 -10.40
C ASP A 10 6.08 6.92 -9.77
N ARG A 11 5.78 6.45 -8.55
CA ARG A 11 6.56 5.45 -7.81
C ARG A 11 5.61 4.36 -7.29
N PRO A 12 5.11 3.47 -8.19
CA PRO A 12 4.13 2.47 -7.83
C PRO A 12 4.71 1.50 -6.80
N GLY A 13 3.88 1.10 -5.85
CA GLY A 13 4.33 0.29 -4.72
C GLY A 13 3.27 0.13 -3.63
N VAL A 14 3.64 -0.62 -2.60
CA VAL A 14 2.90 -0.71 -1.35
C VAL A 14 3.81 -0.27 -0.20
N HIS A 15 3.29 0.60 0.66
CA HIS A 15 3.97 1.06 1.87
C HIS A 15 3.16 0.64 3.09
N VAL A 16 3.84 -0.04 4.00
CA VAL A 16 3.27 -0.47 5.28
C VAL A 16 4.05 0.23 6.39
N ALA A 17 3.33 1.04 7.16
CA ALA A 17 3.85 1.73 8.32
C ALA A 17 3.22 1.15 9.59
N LYS A 18 4.06 0.62 10.48
CA LYS A 18 3.65 0.21 11.83
C LYS A 18 4.54 0.92 12.84
N PRO A 19 4.08 2.04 13.43
CA PRO A 19 4.93 2.89 14.26
C PRO A 19 5.23 2.27 15.63
N ALA A 20 4.37 1.38 16.13
CA ALA A 20 4.58 0.65 17.38
C ALA A 20 3.80 -0.67 17.37
N ARG A 21 4.11 -1.58 18.30
CA ARG A 21 3.41 -2.87 18.44
C ARG A 21 1.93 -2.69 18.77
N ASP A 22 1.63 -1.68 19.58
CA ASP A 22 0.29 -1.36 20.10
C ASP A 22 -0.50 -0.41 19.20
N VAL A 23 0.13 0.14 18.16
CA VAL A 23 -0.54 1.02 17.19
C VAL A 23 -0.92 0.19 15.96
N PRO A 24 -2.18 0.29 15.48
CA PRO A 24 -2.61 -0.45 14.30
C PRO A 24 -1.73 -0.10 13.09
N ALA A 25 -1.33 -1.14 12.34
CA ALA A 25 -0.58 -0.95 11.11
C ALA A 25 -1.41 -0.11 10.11
N THR A 26 -0.73 0.72 9.32
CA THR A 26 -1.34 1.47 8.22
C THR A 26 -0.68 1.07 6.93
N GLY A 27 -1.46 0.73 5.92
CA GLY A 27 -1.01 0.33 4.60
C GLY A 27 -1.55 1.29 3.56
N SER A 28 -0.71 1.71 2.63
CA SER A 28 -1.08 2.50 1.46
C SER A 28 -0.48 1.84 0.24
N TYR A 29 -1.24 1.67 -0.84
CA TYR A 29 -0.66 1.29 -2.13
C TYR A 29 -1.04 2.29 -3.21
N ALA A 30 -0.17 2.39 -4.21
CA ALA A 30 -0.45 3.06 -5.46
C ALA A 30 0.04 2.22 -6.63
N CYS A 31 -0.73 2.24 -7.71
CA CYS A 31 -0.37 1.65 -8.98
C CYS A 31 -0.17 2.76 -10.02
N CYS A 32 0.64 2.49 -11.04
CA CYS A 32 0.91 3.41 -12.15
C CYS A 32 -0.35 3.75 -12.96
N CYS A 33 -1.40 2.92 -12.89
CA CYS A 33 -2.71 3.20 -13.49
C CYS A 33 -3.53 4.27 -12.75
N GLY A 34 -3.04 4.79 -11.62
CA GLY A 34 -3.75 5.76 -10.77
C GLY A 34 -4.62 5.12 -9.68
N ALA A 35 -4.72 3.78 -9.63
CA ALA A 35 -5.38 3.11 -8.52
C ALA A 35 -4.59 3.30 -7.22
N THR A 36 -5.27 3.78 -6.19
CA THR A 36 -4.71 3.92 -4.83
C THR A 36 -5.69 3.33 -3.83
N ALA A 37 -5.17 2.69 -2.79
CA ALA A 37 -5.99 2.30 -1.66
C ALA A 37 -5.22 2.47 -0.35
N ARG A 38 -5.99 2.59 0.74
CA ARG A 38 -5.45 2.74 2.08
C ARG A 38 -6.23 1.85 3.04
N ALA A 39 -5.51 1.13 3.88
CA ALA A 39 -6.05 0.25 4.90
C ALA A 39 -5.39 0.54 6.25
N LYS A 40 -6.13 0.26 7.32
CA LYS A 40 -5.66 0.40 8.70
C LYS A 40 -6.08 -0.83 9.49
N GLY A 41 -5.15 -1.35 10.30
CA GLY A 41 -5.24 -2.62 11.01
C GLY A 41 -4.39 -3.70 10.31
N ASP A 42 -3.66 -4.48 11.10
CA ASP A 42 -2.69 -5.47 10.60
C ASP A 42 -3.31 -6.45 9.59
N ASP A 43 -4.53 -6.93 9.84
CA ASP A 43 -5.25 -7.84 8.94
C ASP A 43 -5.68 -7.15 7.64
N ASN A 44 -6.24 -5.94 7.74
CA ASN A 44 -6.63 -5.15 6.57
C ASN A 44 -5.43 -4.74 5.72
N VAL A 45 -4.28 -4.46 6.35
CA VAL A 45 -3.04 -4.15 5.65
C VAL A 45 -2.50 -5.39 4.93
N ARG A 46 -2.60 -6.57 5.54
CA ARG A 46 -2.28 -7.83 4.88
C ARG A 46 -3.13 -8.07 3.64
N ASP A 47 -4.44 -7.89 3.77
CA ASP A 47 -5.39 -8.04 2.65
C ASP A 47 -5.09 -7.02 1.54
N LEU A 48 -4.83 -5.76 1.92
CA LEU A 48 -4.44 -4.70 0.99
C LEU A 48 -3.16 -5.03 0.22
N VAL A 49 -2.14 -5.60 0.88
CA VAL A 49 -0.90 -6.03 0.21
C VAL A 49 -1.19 -7.18 -0.76
N ALA A 50 -2.02 -8.15 -0.38
CA ALA A 50 -2.41 -9.24 -1.28
C ALA A 50 -3.17 -8.73 -2.51
N ALA A 51 -4.14 -7.84 -2.30
CA ALA A 51 -4.88 -7.16 -3.38
C ALA A 51 -3.95 -6.35 -4.29
N TRP A 52 -2.94 -5.65 -3.73
CA TRP A 52 -1.95 -4.95 -4.55
C TRP A 52 -1.09 -5.90 -5.38
N ILE A 53 -0.69 -7.06 -4.85
CA ILE A 53 0.07 -8.08 -5.60
C ILE A 53 -0.77 -8.67 -6.73
N ASP A 54 -2.06 -8.90 -6.49
CA ASP A 54 -2.98 -9.34 -7.55
C ASP A 54 -3.12 -8.24 -8.62
N HIS A 55 -3.46 -7.03 -8.18
CA HIS A 55 -3.67 -5.88 -9.05
C HIS A 55 -2.42 -5.57 -9.90
N ARG A 56 -1.22 -5.58 -9.32
CA ARG A 56 0.03 -5.32 -10.05
C ARG A 56 0.33 -6.40 -11.11
N ASN A 57 -0.13 -7.64 -10.91
CA ASN A 57 0.04 -8.70 -11.89
C ASN A 57 -0.98 -8.58 -13.03
N THR A 58 -2.18 -8.08 -12.74
CA THR A 58 -3.23 -7.83 -13.74
C THR A 58 -3.06 -6.51 -14.49
N CYS A 59 -2.31 -5.56 -13.95
CA CYS A 59 -2.13 -4.25 -14.57
C CYS A 59 -1.14 -4.38 -15.75
N PRO A 60 -1.57 -4.10 -17.00
CA PRO A 60 -0.77 -4.34 -18.19
C PRO A 60 0.38 -3.33 -18.40
N HIS A 61 0.51 -2.33 -17.52
CA HIS A 61 1.56 -1.31 -17.56
C HIS A 61 2.80 -1.71 -16.74
N ARG A 62 3.35 -2.91 -17.01
CA ARG A 62 4.63 -3.38 -16.46
C ARG A 62 5.78 -3.14 -17.43
#